data_AF-A0A851EFW1-F1
#
_entry.id   AF-A0A851EFW1-F1
#
_cell.length_a   1.000
_cell.length_b   1.000
_cell.length_c   1.000
_cell.angle_alpha   90.00
_cell.angle_beta   90.00
_cell.angle_gamma   90.00
#
_symmetry.space_group_name_H-M   'P 1'
#
loop_
_entity.id
_entity.type
_entity.pdbx_description
1 polymer ?
#
loop_
_entity_poly.entity_id
_entity_poly.type
_entity_poly.pdbx_seq_one_letter_code
_entity_poly.pdbx_strand_id
1 'polypeptide(L)'
;MNSSKSPGLAGFGVLKNTTCHTEKKISVFFSIIFMTVGILSNSLAIVILMKAYQRFRQKSKASFLLLASGLVVTDLFGHLINGAIAVFVYASDKDWIRFNQSNILCSVFGICMVFFGLCPLFLGSVMAVERCIGVTKPIFHSTKMTSRHVKMMLTMVCLFAVLIALLPVLRFRAYQIQASRTWCFYKTEHVEDWEDRFYLLLFSCLGFLALAISFLCNAVTGITLLRVKFKSQQRQGRSHHFEMIIQLLAIMCVSCICWSPFLVTMARIGINEGRPKETCETILFALRMATWNQILDPWVYILLRKAVLKNLYKITSGCCGVHVINLHMWELSSIKNSLKVAAISESPVSSKQINQQPLSSMGQ
;
A
#
# COMPACT_ATOMS: atom_id res chain seq x y z
N MET A 1 26.97 62.43 30.05
CA MET A 1 26.71 61.16 30.77
C MET A 1 25.35 60.67 30.28
N ASN A 2 25.20 59.63 29.45
CA ASN A 2 25.58 58.21 29.62
C ASN A 2 24.99 57.65 30.94
N SER A 3 24.29 56.51 31.03
CA SER A 3 23.96 55.41 30.10
C SER A 3 22.79 54.58 30.70
N SER A 4 22.06 53.65 30.05
CA SER A 4 21.96 53.18 28.65
C SER A 4 20.73 52.25 28.49
N LYS A 5 20.24 51.98 27.27
CA LYS A 5 19.30 50.86 27.00
C LYS A 5 20.00 49.50 27.07
N SER A 6 19.32 48.46 27.57
CA SER A 6 19.56 47.07 27.16
C SER A 6 18.30 46.21 27.39
N PRO A 7 17.89 45.32 26.44
CA PRO A 7 16.69 44.49 26.57
C PRO A 7 16.99 43.13 27.21
N GLY A 8 16.09 42.62 28.07
CA GLY A 8 16.31 41.38 28.82
C GLY A 8 15.09 40.48 28.95
N LEU A 9 15.11 39.37 28.21
CA LEU A 9 14.55 38.06 28.59
C LEU A 9 13.03 37.94 28.89
N ALA A 10 12.18 38.26 27.90
CA ALA A 10 10.82 37.68 27.84
C ALA A 10 10.89 36.29 27.20
N GLY A 11 10.84 35.20 27.99
CA GLY A 11 10.95 33.86 27.38
C GLY A 11 11.07 32.62 28.28
N PHE A 12 10.48 32.58 29.48
CA PHE A 12 10.33 31.31 30.23
C PHE A 12 9.07 31.35 31.11
N GLY A 13 7.96 30.77 30.62
CA GLY A 13 6.70 30.94 31.35
C GLY A 13 5.42 30.23 30.91
N VAL A 14 5.38 29.33 29.91
CA VAL A 14 4.25 28.37 29.76
C VAL A 14 4.76 27.06 29.14
N LEU A 15 5.18 26.10 29.96
CA LEU A 15 5.39 24.70 29.51
C LEU A 15 4.86 23.70 30.56
N LYS A 16 3.63 23.91 31.01
CA LYS A 16 2.92 23.07 31.99
C LYS A 16 1.43 23.00 31.64
N ASN A 17 1.04 22.07 30.76
CA ASN A 17 -0.20 21.27 30.85
C ASN A 17 -0.46 20.28 29.69
N THR A 18 0.21 20.38 28.54
CA THR A 18 -0.19 19.62 27.32
C THR A 18 0.57 18.32 27.04
N THR A 19 1.38 17.80 27.97
CA THR A 19 2.07 16.52 27.76
C THR A 19 1.12 15.34 27.94
N CYS A 20 0.88 14.58 26.87
CA CYS A 20 0.04 13.39 26.92
C CYS A 20 0.76 12.24 27.65
N HIS A 21 0.20 11.82 28.79
CA HIS A 21 0.66 10.69 29.58
C HIS A 21 0.04 9.36 29.10
N THR A 22 0.18 9.04 27.81
CA THR A 22 0.09 7.63 27.37
C THR A 22 1.13 6.83 28.16
N GLU A 23 0.78 5.67 28.72
CA GLU A 23 1.73 4.87 29.51
C GLU A 23 3.04 4.67 28.73
N LYS A 24 4.16 5.18 29.28
CA LYS A 24 5.47 5.18 28.59
C LYS A 24 5.82 3.79 28.04
N LYS A 25 5.58 2.74 28.83
CA LYS A 25 5.86 1.34 28.47
C LYS A 25 5.06 0.90 27.23
N ILE A 26 3.73 1.04 27.27
CA ILE A 26 2.83 0.57 26.19
C ILE A 26 3.17 1.25 24.85
N SER A 27 3.41 2.57 24.85
CA SER A 27 3.70 3.29 23.60
C SER A 27 5.06 2.91 22.99
N VAL A 28 6.08 2.64 23.83
CA VAL A 28 7.39 2.12 23.39
C VAL A 28 7.24 0.74 22.73
N PHE A 29 6.52 -0.18 23.37
CA PHE A 29 6.31 -1.53 22.83
C PHE A 29 5.65 -1.50 21.45
N PHE A 30 4.57 -0.73 21.25
CA PHE A 30 3.95 -0.60 19.93
C PHE A 30 4.91 -0.02 18.88
N SER A 31 5.72 0.97 19.23
CA SER A 31 6.69 1.56 18.30
C SER A 31 7.77 0.56 17.86
N ILE A 32 8.32 -0.22 18.80
CA ILE A 32 9.34 -1.24 18.51
C ILE A 32 8.74 -2.38 17.68
N ILE A 33 7.53 -2.83 18.02
CA ILE A 33 6.83 -3.91 17.29
C ILE A 33 6.54 -3.46 15.86
N PHE A 34 5.94 -2.29 15.64
CA PHE A 34 5.59 -1.83 14.29
C PHE A 34 6.82 -1.55 13.43
N MET A 35 7.91 -1.01 14.00
CA MET A 35 9.19 -0.88 13.31
C MET A 35 9.73 -2.26 12.88
N THR A 36 9.83 -3.20 13.83
CA THR A 36 10.41 -4.54 13.58
C THR A 36 9.59 -5.32 12.55
N VAL A 37 8.26 -5.36 12.73
CA VAL A 37 7.34 -6.04 11.80
C VAL A 37 7.37 -5.37 10.42
N GLY A 38 7.39 -4.03 10.35
CA GLY A 38 7.48 -3.29 9.10
C GLY A 38 8.77 -3.52 8.32
N ILE A 39 9.92 -3.56 9.01
CA ILE A 39 11.22 -3.88 8.41
C ILE A 39 11.25 -5.32 7.90
N LEU A 40 10.82 -6.29 8.72
CA LEU A 40 10.79 -7.72 8.32
C LEU A 40 9.82 -7.96 7.15
N SER A 41 8.63 -7.37 7.21
CA SER A 41 7.60 -7.39 6.17
C SER A 41 8.15 -6.91 4.83
N ASN A 42 8.66 -5.68 4.79
CA ASN A 42 9.12 -5.06 3.55
C ASN A 42 10.41 -5.70 3.03
N SER A 43 11.33 -6.14 3.91
CA SER A 43 12.53 -6.88 3.50
C SER A 43 12.19 -8.21 2.82
N LEU A 44 11.26 -8.98 3.38
CA LEU A 44 10.78 -10.23 2.79
C LEU A 44 10.05 -9.99 1.47
N ALA A 45 9.26 -8.92 1.38
CA ALA A 45 8.60 -8.51 0.15
C ALA A 45 9.60 -8.12 -0.95
N ILE A 46 10.70 -7.41 -0.64
CA ILE A 46 11.78 -7.12 -1.60
C ILE A 46 12.41 -8.42 -2.12
N VAL A 47 12.72 -9.39 -1.25
CA VAL A 47 13.27 -10.70 -1.67
C VAL A 47 12.32 -11.44 -2.61
N ILE A 48 11.00 -11.42 -2.33
CA ILE A 48 9.98 -12.03 -3.20
C ILE A 48 9.89 -11.28 -4.54
N LEU A 49 9.87 -9.94 -4.53
CA LEU A 49 9.81 -9.10 -5.72
C LEU A 49 11.05 -9.23 -6.61
N MET A 50 12.25 -9.30 -6.03
CA MET A 50 13.50 -9.54 -6.78
C MET A 50 13.49 -10.90 -7.48
N LYS A 51 13.12 -11.98 -6.78
CA LYS A 51 12.99 -13.32 -7.38
C LYS A 51 11.91 -13.36 -8.47
N ALA A 52 10.80 -12.64 -8.27
CA ALA A 52 9.76 -12.50 -9.29
C ALA A 52 10.25 -11.68 -10.51
N TYR A 53 10.97 -10.59 -10.30
CA TYR A 53 11.51 -9.74 -11.37
C TYR A 53 12.52 -10.49 -12.24
N GLN A 54 13.44 -11.25 -11.63
CA GLN A 54 14.37 -12.13 -12.34
C GLN A 54 13.61 -13.17 -13.20
N ARG A 55 12.59 -13.81 -12.64
CA ARG A 55 11.78 -14.84 -13.34
C ARG A 55 10.88 -14.28 -14.45
N PHE A 56 10.35 -13.06 -14.30
CA PHE A 56 9.40 -12.46 -15.25
C PHE A 56 10.00 -11.37 -16.16
N ARG A 57 11.33 -11.27 -16.23
CA ARG A 57 12.11 -10.26 -16.97
C ARG A 57 11.72 -10.08 -18.45
N GLN A 58 11.08 -11.06 -19.09
CA GLN A 58 10.73 -11.04 -20.52
C GLN A 58 9.30 -10.61 -20.90
N LYS A 59 8.36 -10.31 -19.97
CA LYS A 59 6.97 -9.91 -20.36
C LYS A 59 6.36 -8.77 -19.54
N SER A 60 5.22 -8.27 -20.04
CA SER A 60 4.43 -7.07 -19.66
C SER A 60 4.17 -6.75 -18.18
N LYS A 61 4.61 -7.58 -17.23
CA LYS A 61 4.45 -7.37 -15.78
C LYS A 61 5.63 -6.61 -15.15
N ALA A 62 6.67 -6.30 -15.91
CA ALA A 62 7.86 -5.57 -15.44
C ALA A 62 7.52 -4.18 -14.86
N SER A 63 6.60 -3.45 -15.50
CA SER A 63 6.17 -2.11 -15.07
C SER A 63 5.55 -2.11 -13.67
N PHE A 64 4.56 -2.99 -13.45
CA PHE A 64 3.97 -3.19 -12.13
C PHE A 64 5.01 -3.61 -11.06
N LEU A 65 5.92 -4.54 -11.39
CA LEU A 65 6.94 -5.00 -10.44
C LEU A 65 7.92 -3.89 -10.05
N LEU A 66 8.26 -2.97 -10.96
CA LEU A 66 9.14 -1.83 -10.66
C LEU A 66 8.45 -0.83 -9.72
N LEU A 67 7.17 -0.49 -9.94
CA LEU A 67 6.42 0.39 -9.04
C LEU A 67 6.25 -0.24 -7.65
N ALA A 68 5.86 -1.51 -7.58
CA ALA A 68 5.73 -2.24 -6.33
C ALA A 68 7.08 -2.35 -5.57
N SER A 69 8.20 -2.50 -6.29
CA SER A 69 9.52 -2.48 -5.66
C SER A 69 9.87 -1.09 -5.12
N GLY A 70 9.54 -0.02 -5.84
CA GLY A 70 9.75 1.36 -5.38
C GLY A 70 8.93 1.70 -4.12
N LEU A 71 7.68 1.22 -4.05
CA LEU A 71 6.83 1.33 -2.87
C LEU A 71 7.46 0.65 -1.66
N VAL A 72 7.72 -0.66 -1.75
CA VAL A 72 8.23 -1.47 -0.63
C VAL A 72 9.61 -1.00 -0.16
N VAL A 73 10.45 -0.48 -1.07
CA VAL A 73 11.71 0.19 -0.69
C VAL A 73 11.46 1.50 0.07
N THR A 74 10.47 2.29 -0.36
CA THR A 74 10.06 3.53 0.34
C THR A 74 9.53 3.21 1.74
N ASP A 75 8.67 2.20 1.89
CA ASP A 75 8.12 1.76 3.18
C ASP A 75 9.21 1.19 4.09
N LEU A 76 10.15 0.40 3.56
CA LEU A 76 11.31 -0.08 4.31
C LEU A 76 12.16 1.06 4.86
N PHE A 77 12.50 2.05 4.02
CA PHE A 77 13.24 3.23 4.47
C PHE A 77 12.43 4.08 5.45
N GLY A 78 11.10 4.14 5.30
CA GLY A 78 10.19 4.79 6.24
C GLY A 78 10.26 4.14 7.63
N HIS A 79 10.09 2.83 7.72
CA HIS A 79 10.22 2.10 8.99
C HIS A 79 11.64 2.17 9.57
N LEU A 80 12.68 2.11 8.73
CA LEU A 80 14.07 2.18 9.19
C LEU A 80 14.44 3.56 9.74
N ILE A 81 14.19 4.64 8.99
CA ILE A 81 14.59 6.00 9.36
C ILE A 81 13.68 6.54 10.48
N ASN A 82 12.36 6.53 10.28
CA ASN A 82 11.43 7.04 11.29
C ASN A 82 11.46 6.17 12.56
N GLY A 83 11.63 4.84 12.40
CA GLY A 83 11.74 3.92 13.52
C GLY A 83 13.02 4.12 14.33
N ALA A 84 14.19 4.24 13.67
CA ALA A 84 15.45 4.49 14.36
C ALA A 84 15.43 5.83 15.13
N ILE A 85 14.91 6.90 14.53
CA ILE A 85 14.77 8.20 15.20
C ILE A 85 13.77 8.10 16.37
N ALA A 86 12.62 7.44 16.20
CA ALA A 86 11.66 7.24 17.28
C ALA A 86 12.26 6.44 18.45
N VAL A 87 12.98 5.35 18.17
CA VAL A 87 13.66 4.54 19.20
C VAL A 87 14.74 5.35 19.91
N PHE A 88 15.52 6.17 19.20
CA PHE A 88 16.48 7.09 19.81
C PHE A 88 15.82 8.11 20.76
N VAL A 89 14.68 8.69 20.35
CA VAL A 89 13.88 9.61 21.19
C VAL A 89 13.36 8.89 22.44
N TYR A 90 12.89 7.65 22.33
CA TYR A 90 12.45 6.84 23.46
C TYR A 90 13.60 6.44 24.40
N ALA A 91 14.75 6.05 23.88
CA ALA A 91 15.95 5.73 24.65
C ALA A 91 16.52 6.97 25.38
N SER A 92 16.26 8.16 24.83
CA SER A 92 16.62 9.46 25.42
C SER A 92 15.51 10.03 26.33
N ASP A 93 14.62 9.18 26.87
CA ASP A 93 13.51 9.53 27.77
C ASP A 93 12.51 10.59 27.27
N LYS A 94 12.51 10.84 25.95
CA LYS A 94 11.84 11.98 25.29
C LYS A 94 12.39 13.36 25.69
N ASP A 95 13.63 13.46 26.17
CA ASP A 95 14.24 14.73 26.54
C ASP A 95 14.87 15.48 25.34
N TRP A 96 13.99 16.06 24.53
CA TRP A 96 14.36 16.87 23.35
C TRP A 96 15.31 18.03 23.65
N ILE A 97 15.39 18.51 24.90
CA ILE A 97 16.26 19.64 25.27
C ILE A 97 17.74 19.25 25.10
N ARG A 98 18.09 18.00 25.41
CA ARG A 98 19.46 17.50 25.43
C ARG A 98 20.05 17.24 24.03
N PHE A 99 19.23 16.90 23.04
CA PHE A 99 19.69 16.45 21.72
C PHE A 99 19.17 17.26 20.52
N ASN A 100 18.21 18.17 20.71
CA ASN A 100 17.60 18.95 19.62
C ASN A 100 17.79 20.48 19.77
N GLN A 101 18.91 20.92 20.37
CA GLN A 101 19.18 22.35 20.61
C GLN A 101 19.08 23.23 19.35
N SER A 102 19.51 22.74 18.19
CA SER A 102 19.44 23.47 16.91
C SER A 102 18.16 23.20 16.10
N ASN A 103 17.18 22.49 16.65
CA ASN A 103 15.96 21.99 16.00
C ASN A 103 16.14 21.14 14.72
N ILE A 104 17.38 20.70 14.42
CA ILE A 104 17.73 19.94 13.21
C ILE A 104 17.08 18.55 13.22
N LEU A 105 17.16 17.82 14.34
CA LEU A 105 16.66 16.44 14.41
C LEU A 105 15.14 16.38 14.24
N CYS A 106 14.40 17.30 14.87
CA CYS A 106 12.95 17.38 14.70
C CYS A 106 12.56 17.80 13.27
N SER A 107 13.33 18.69 12.65
CA SER A 107 13.15 19.07 11.24
C SER A 107 13.36 17.89 10.29
N VAL A 108 14.47 17.15 10.43
CA VAL A 108 14.75 15.94 9.65
C VAL A 108 13.65 14.89 9.85
N PHE A 109 13.26 14.63 11.09
CA PHE A 109 12.21 13.66 11.39
C PHE A 109 10.86 14.08 10.81
N GLY A 110 10.49 15.36 10.90
CA GLY A 110 9.27 15.91 10.29
C GLY A 110 9.24 15.78 8.76
N ILE A 111 10.36 16.12 8.10
CA ILE A 111 10.54 15.92 6.65
C ILE A 111 10.35 14.44 6.28
N CYS A 112 11.00 13.52 7.01
CA CYS A 112 10.87 12.08 6.78
C CYS A 112 9.43 11.58 7.01
N MET A 113 8.75 12.02 8.07
CA MET A 113 7.35 11.66 8.35
C MET A 113 6.39 12.14 7.23
N VAL A 114 6.61 13.33 6.67
CA VAL A 114 5.81 13.83 5.53
C VAL A 114 6.14 13.07 4.25
N PHE A 115 7.42 12.87 3.94
CA PHE A 115 7.87 12.16 2.72
C PHE A 115 7.39 10.71 2.69
N PHE A 116 7.66 9.94 3.76
CA PHE A 116 7.19 8.55 3.89
C PHE A 116 5.67 8.46 4.15
N GLY A 117 5.00 9.58 4.44
CA GLY A 117 3.55 9.69 4.45
C GLY A 117 2.96 9.78 3.04
N LEU A 118 3.41 10.76 2.25
CA LEU A 118 2.82 11.07 0.94
C LEU A 118 3.35 10.19 -0.21
N CYS A 119 4.63 9.79 -0.17
CA CYS A 119 5.22 9.03 -1.27
C CYS A 119 4.52 7.67 -1.48
N PRO A 120 4.24 6.85 -0.45
CA PRO A 120 3.48 5.60 -0.62
C PRO A 120 2.06 5.82 -1.15
N LEU A 121 1.37 6.88 -0.71
CA LEU A 121 0.04 7.24 -1.22
C LEU A 121 0.06 7.56 -2.72
N PHE A 122 1.04 8.35 -3.19
CA PHE A 122 1.19 8.67 -4.60
C PHE A 122 1.63 7.45 -5.44
N LEU A 123 2.50 6.58 -4.91
CA LEU A 123 2.86 5.33 -5.58
C LEU A 123 1.66 4.37 -5.66
N GLY A 124 0.84 4.32 -4.60
CA GLY A 124 -0.45 3.64 -4.56
C GLY A 124 -1.39 4.07 -5.67
N SER A 125 -1.59 5.38 -5.85
CA SER A 125 -2.46 5.91 -6.91
C SER A 125 -1.90 5.66 -8.31
N VAL A 126 -0.59 5.81 -8.52
CA VAL A 126 0.06 5.50 -9.81
C VAL A 126 -0.04 4.00 -10.16
N MET A 127 0.10 3.09 -9.18
CA MET A 127 -0.12 1.65 -9.41
C MET A 127 -1.58 1.32 -9.74
N ALA A 128 -2.54 2.02 -9.14
CA ALA A 128 -3.96 1.83 -9.46
C ALA A 128 -4.28 2.32 -10.88
N VAL A 129 -3.73 3.47 -11.29
CA VAL A 129 -3.83 4.00 -12.67
C VAL A 129 -3.18 3.05 -13.67
N GLU A 130 -1.99 2.52 -13.38
CA GLU A 130 -1.29 1.54 -14.24
C GLU A 130 -2.14 0.32 -14.55
N ARG A 131 -2.77 -0.26 -13.51
CA ARG A 131 -3.68 -1.41 -13.66
C ARG A 131 -4.95 -1.07 -14.40
N CYS A 132 -5.53 0.10 -14.14
CA CYS A 132 -6.74 0.57 -14.82
C CYS A 132 -6.47 0.70 -16.33
N ILE A 133 -5.34 1.28 -16.73
CA ILE A 133 -4.92 1.36 -18.13
C ILE A 133 -4.63 -0.04 -18.69
N GLY A 134 -3.94 -0.91 -17.94
CA GLY A 134 -3.64 -2.29 -18.36
C GLY A 134 -4.88 -3.15 -18.63
N VAL A 135 -5.97 -2.96 -17.86
CA VAL A 135 -7.23 -3.70 -18.02
C VAL A 135 -8.16 -3.06 -19.06
N THR A 136 -8.23 -1.72 -19.12
CA THR A 136 -9.15 -1.02 -20.04
C THR A 136 -8.59 -0.83 -21.45
N LYS A 137 -7.26 -0.66 -21.60
CA LYS A 137 -6.58 -0.39 -22.87
C LYS A 137 -5.28 -1.22 -23.00
N PRO A 138 -5.38 -2.57 -23.06
CA PRO A 138 -4.20 -3.46 -23.02
C PRO A 138 -3.20 -3.23 -24.17
N ILE A 139 -3.67 -2.86 -25.37
CA ILE A 139 -2.80 -2.58 -26.52
C ILE A 139 -1.97 -1.31 -26.30
N PHE A 140 -2.56 -0.27 -25.69
CA PHE A 140 -1.86 0.96 -25.33
C PHE A 140 -0.86 0.73 -24.18
N HIS A 141 -1.24 -0.05 -23.16
CA HIS A 141 -0.35 -0.44 -22.07
C HIS A 141 0.90 -1.17 -22.62
N SER A 142 0.70 -2.20 -23.45
CA SER A 142 1.81 -3.00 -23.99
C SER A 142 2.74 -2.26 -24.96
N THR A 143 2.30 -1.14 -25.55
CA THR A 143 3.10 -0.37 -26.53
C THR A 143 3.75 0.87 -25.91
N LYS A 144 3.12 1.54 -24.95
CA LYS A 144 3.64 2.78 -24.35
C LYS A 144 4.36 2.57 -23.01
N MET A 145 4.01 1.57 -22.20
CA MET A 145 4.57 1.42 -20.85
C MET A 145 5.91 0.67 -20.82
N THR A 146 6.95 1.35 -21.30
CA THR A 146 8.34 0.89 -21.16
C THR A 146 8.89 1.12 -19.75
N SER A 147 9.89 0.32 -19.34
CA SER A 147 10.56 0.49 -18.04
C SER A 147 11.21 1.87 -17.84
N ARG A 148 11.54 2.61 -18.92
CA ARG A 148 12.06 3.99 -18.84
C ARG A 148 10.99 4.96 -18.34
N HIS A 149 9.77 4.89 -18.90
CA HIS A 149 8.65 5.70 -18.46
C HIS A 149 8.29 5.42 -17.00
N VAL A 150 8.29 4.14 -16.59
CA VAL A 150 8.00 3.74 -15.20
C VAL A 150 9.04 4.28 -14.21
N LYS A 151 10.33 4.19 -14.54
CA LYS A 151 11.40 4.79 -13.73
C LYS A 151 11.23 6.32 -13.62
N MET A 152 10.92 6.98 -14.73
CA MET A 152 10.66 8.43 -14.75
C MET A 152 9.46 8.79 -13.86
N MET A 153 8.35 8.06 -13.93
CA MET A 153 7.19 8.28 -13.05
C MET A 153 7.55 8.10 -11.57
N LEU A 154 8.27 7.02 -11.23
CA LEU A 154 8.77 6.79 -9.86
C LEU A 154 9.63 7.96 -9.37
N THR A 155 10.60 8.41 -10.17
CA THR A 155 11.44 9.57 -9.83
C THR A 155 10.61 10.84 -9.65
N MET A 156 9.68 11.14 -10.55
CA MET A 156 8.83 12.35 -10.45
C MET A 156 7.92 12.32 -9.21
N VAL A 157 7.35 11.16 -8.85
CA VAL A 157 6.58 11.00 -7.61
C VAL A 157 7.44 11.23 -6.37
N CYS A 158 8.63 10.63 -6.31
CA CYS A 158 9.54 10.84 -5.18
C CYS A 158 9.98 12.30 -5.08
N LEU A 159 10.34 12.95 -6.19
CA LEU A 159 10.73 14.37 -6.22
C LEU A 159 9.58 15.29 -5.78
N PHE A 160 8.34 15.01 -6.21
CA PHE A 160 7.17 15.76 -5.77
C PHE A 160 6.92 15.59 -4.27
N ALA A 161 7.00 14.36 -3.73
CA ALA A 161 6.87 14.12 -2.30
C ALA A 161 7.98 14.82 -1.48
N VAL A 162 9.23 14.83 -1.97
CA VAL A 162 10.34 15.58 -1.35
C VAL A 162 10.09 17.08 -1.39
N LEU A 163 9.60 17.63 -2.51
CA LEU A 163 9.27 19.06 -2.62
C LEU A 163 8.23 19.49 -1.58
N ILE A 164 7.16 18.72 -1.39
CA ILE A 164 6.13 19.00 -0.37
C ILE A 164 6.73 18.88 1.04
N ALA A 165 7.58 17.89 1.30
CA ALA A 165 8.24 17.70 2.60
C ALA A 165 9.30 18.78 2.93
N LEU A 166 9.90 19.43 1.93
CA LEU A 166 10.85 20.53 2.16
C LEU A 166 10.20 21.92 2.19
N LEU A 167 8.96 22.04 1.66
CA LEU A 167 8.27 23.33 1.50
C LEU A 167 8.22 24.21 2.77
N PRO A 168 7.96 23.69 4.00
CA PRO A 168 7.96 24.54 5.20
C PRO A 168 9.35 25.09 5.51
N VAL A 169 10.39 24.26 5.38
CA VAL A 169 11.77 24.63 5.71
C VAL A 169 12.30 25.67 4.71
N LEU A 170 11.94 25.54 3.42
CA LEU A 170 12.21 26.55 2.40
C LEU A 170 11.51 27.90 2.67
N ARG A 171 10.49 27.91 3.51
CA ARG A 171 9.74 29.08 3.97
C ARG A 171 10.10 29.49 5.41
N PHE A 172 11.22 28.99 5.95
CA PHE A 172 11.70 29.23 7.32
C PHE A 172 10.74 28.79 8.44
N ARG A 173 9.79 27.88 8.14
CA ARG A 173 8.93 27.24 9.14
C ARG A 173 9.53 25.91 9.57
N ALA A 174 9.71 25.75 10.87
CA ALA A 174 10.24 24.53 11.46
C ALA A 174 9.12 23.52 11.77
N TYR A 175 9.44 22.24 11.62
CA TYR A 175 8.62 21.15 12.16
C TYR A 175 8.59 21.20 13.69
N GLN A 176 7.47 20.75 14.27
CA GLN A 176 7.20 20.85 15.71
C GLN A 176 7.06 19.49 16.37
N ILE A 177 7.55 19.41 17.61
CA ILE A 177 7.39 18.26 18.51
C ILE A 177 5.92 18.19 18.94
N GLN A 178 5.29 17.04 18.77
CA GLN A 178 3.87 16.84 19.06
C GLN A 178 3.62 16.52 20.55
N ALA A 179 2.42 16.74 21.10
CA ALA A 179 2.01 16.50 22.50
C ALA A 179 2.61 15.26 23.20
N SER A 180 2.68 14.14 22.48
CA SER A 180 3.24 12.85 22.93
C SER A 180 4.75 12.85 23.20
N ARG A 181 5.47 13.84 22.64
CA ARG A 181 6.93 14.00 22.56
C ARG A 181 7.67 12.81 21.93
N THR A 182 7.04 12.03 21.04
CA THR A 182 7.65 10.85 20.40
C THR A 182 7.85 11.00 18.89
N TRP A 183 7.32 12.04 18.27
CA TRP A 183 7.42 12.30 16.84
C TRP A 183 7.33 13.80 16.54
N CYS A 184 7.82 14.17 15.34
CA CYS A 184 7.77 15.53 14.81
C CYS A 184 6.94 15.57 13.53
N PHE A 185 6.17 16.63 13.35
CA PHE A 185 5.28 16.86 12.21
C PHE A 185 4.94 18.35 12.10
N TYR A 186 4.02 18.72 11.21
CA TYR A 186 3.46 20.06 11.18
C TYR A 186 2.89 20.44 12.55
N LYS A 187 2.83 21.74 12.85
CA LYS A 187 2.25 22.24 14.09
C LYS A 187 0.76 21.91 14.15
N THR A 188 0.37 21.06 15.10
CA THR A 188 -1.03 20.62 15.31
C THR A 188 -1.70 21.29 16.52
N GLU A 189 -0.89 21.84 17.44
CA GLU A 189 -1.37 22.56 18.62
C GLU A 189 -1.34 24.08 18.36
N HIS A 190 -2.38 24.79 18.82
CA HIS A 190 -2.48 26.26 18.76
C HIS A 190 -2.21 26.83 17.34
N VAL A 191 -2.99 26.33 16.37
CA VAL A 191 -2.85 26.63 14.93
C VAL A 191 -3.53 27.96 14.56
N GLU A 192 -2.88 29.05 14.95
CA GLU A 192 -3.33 30.43 14.70
C GLU A 192 -2.89 30.93 13.31
N ASP A 193 -1.66 30.64 12.89
CA ASP A 193 -1.10 31.07 11.60
C ASP A 193 -1.75 30.36 10.40
N TRP A 194 -2.03 31.13 9.34
CA TRP A 194 -2.57 30.60 8.09
C TRP A 194 -1.61 29.64 7.36
N GLU A 195 -0.29 29.87 7.47
CA GLU A 195 0.73 29.00 6.86
C GLU A 195 0.73 27.60 7.51
N ASP A 196 0.60 27.52 8.84
CA ASP A 196 0.54 26.24 9.57
C ASP A 196 -0.69 25.41 9.11
N ARG A 197 -1.84 26.07 8.93
CA ARG A 197 -3.05 25.45 8.38
C ARG A 197 -2.85 25.02 6.93
N PHE A 198 -2.23 25.86 6.11
CA PHE A 198 -1.97 25.54 4.70
C PHE A 198 -1.17 24.24 4.56
N TYR A 199 -0.12 24.01 5.36
CA TYR A 199 0.65 22.76 5.27
C TYR A 199 -0.14 21.52 5.71
N LEU A 200 -0.94 21.62 6.78
CA LEU A 200 -1.84 20.54 7.22
C LEU A 200 -2.87 20.19 6.15
N LEU A 201 -3.53 21.20 5.57
CA LEU A 201 -4.53 21.04 4.52
C LEU A 201 -3.91 20.53 3.23
N LEU A 202 -2.74 21.03 2.82
CA LEU A 202 -2.02 20.56 1.64
C LEU A 202 -1.69 19.06 1.75
N PHE A 203 -1.17 18.63 2.90
CA PHE A 203 -0.90 17.22 3.16
C PHE A 203 -2.18 16.36 3.10
N SER A 204 -3.23 16.77 3.80
CA SER A 204 -4.50 16.04 3.80
C SER A 204 -5.16 15.98 2.42
N CYS A 205 -5.25 17.11 1.72
CA CYS A 205 -5.87 17.19 0.39
C CYS A 205 -5.10 16.37 -0.65
N LEU A 206 -3.76 16.41 -0.64
CA LEU A 206 -2.95 15.57 -1.52
C LEU A 206 -3.12 14.08 -1.21
N GLY A 207 -3.16 13.71 0.07
CA GLY A 207 -3.40 12.33 0.49
C GLY A 207 -4.80 11.82 0.11
N PHE A 208 -5.85 12.63 0.34
CA PHE A 208 -7.21 12.31 -0.08
C PHE A 208 -7.36 12.22 -1.59
N LEU A 209 -6.72 13.12 -2.35
CA LEU A 209 -6.70 13.06 -3.81
C LEU A 209 -6.05 11.76 -4.31
N ALA A 210 -4.92 11.36 -3.71
CA ALA A 210 -4.25 10.11 -4.03
C ALA A 210 -5.13 8.87 -3.71
N LEU A 211 -5.77 8.85 -2.53
CA LEU A 211 -6.73 7.79 -2.17
C LEU A 211 -7.93 7.76 -3.12
N ALA A 212 -8.51 8.92 -3.48
CA ALA A 212 -9.66 9.00 -4.37
C ALA A 212 -9.32 8.50 -5.79
N ILE A 213 -8.17 8.91 -6.34
CA ILE A 213 -7.66 8.40 -7.63
C ILE A 213 -7.46 6.88 -7.55
N SER A 214 -6.84 6.38 -6.48
CA SER A 214 -6.62 4.94 -6.28
C SER A 214 -7.95 4.17 -6.20
N PHE A 215 -8.89 4.63 -5.39
CA PHE A 215 -10.22 4.06 -5.22
C PHE A 215 -10.99 3.99 -6.54
N LEU A 216 -11.08 5.12 -7.26
CA LEU A 216 -11.79 5.20 -8.55
C LEU A 216 -11.14 4.29 -9.60
N CYS A 217 -9.82 4.27 -9.71
CA CYS A 217 -9.12 3.41 -10.67
C CYS A 217 -9.29 1.91 -10.34
N ASN A 218 -9.18 1.53 -9.07
CA ASN A 218 -9.40 0.14 -8.64
C ASN A 218 -10.88 -0.27 -8.82
N ALA A 219 -11.84 0.61 -8.55
CA ALA A 219 -13.27 0.38 -8.78
C ALA A 219 -13.60 0.18 -10.27
N VAL A 220 -13.11 1.06 -11.16
CA VAL A 220 -13.26 0.91 -12.62
C VAL A 220 -12.64 -0.40 -13.10
N THR A 221 -11.45 -0.76 -12.59
CA THR A 221 -10.78 -2.03 -12.90
C THR A 221 -11.64 -3.22 -12.46
N GLY A 222 -12.16 -3.20 -11.23
CA GLY A 222 -13.04 -4.25 -10.68
C GLY A 222 -14.35 -4.40 -11.47
N ILE A 223 -15.02 -3.30 -11.80
CA ILE A 223 -16.26 -3.29 -12.59
C ILE A 223 -16.01 -3.82 -14.00
N THR A 224 -14.90 -3.44 -14.66
CA THR A 224 -14.55 -3.96 -15.98
C THR A 224 -14.28 -5.47 -15.94
N LEU A 225 -13.54 -5.96 -14.94
CA LEU A 225 -13.31 -7.40 -14.75
C LEU A 225 -14.62 -8.17 -14.47
N LEU A 226 -15.54 -7.59 -13.69
CA LEU A 226 -16.86 -8.16 -13.45
C LEU A 226 -17.70 -8.22 -14.74
N ARG A 227 -17.77 -7.14 -15.52
CA ARG A 227 -18.50 -7.10 -16.80
C ARG A 227 -17.98 -8.14 -17.80
N VAL A 228 -16.66 -8.25 -17.95
CA VAL A 228 -16.03 -9.28 -18.80
C VAL A 228 -16.40 -10.68 -18.33
N LYS A 229 -16.35 -10.95 -17.02
CA LYS A 229 -16.76 -12.23 -16.43
C LYS A 229 -18.22 -12.56 -16.72
N PHE A 230 -19.15 -11.62 -16.54
CA PHE A 230 -20.58 -11.85 -16.82
C PHE A 230 -20.85 -12.10 -18.31
N LYS A 231 -20.17 -11.39 -19.21
CA LYS A 231 -20.27 -11.62 -20.67
C LYS A 231 -19.62 -12.94 -21.13
N SER A 232 -18.70 -13.51 -20.34
CA SER A 232 -17.90 -14.69 -20.69
C SER A 232 -18.39 -16.00 -20.02
N GLN A 233 -19.68 -16.15 -19.73
CA GLN A 233 -20.22 -17.35 -19.07
C GLN A 233 -19.99 -18.67 -19.84
N GLN A 234 -19.62 -18.65 -21.13
CA GLN A 234 -19.48 -19.84 -21.97
C GLN A 234 -18.09 -20.50 -22.02
N ARG A 235 -17.01 -19.94 -21.45
CA ARG A 235 -15.66 -20.56 -21.55
C ARG A 235 -14.84 -20.61 -20.24
N GLN A 236 -14.14 -21.73 -20.09
CA GLN A 236 -13.37 -22.22 -18.95
C GLN A 236 -12.28 -21.23 -18.46
N GLY A 237 -12.61 -20.33 -17.51
CA GLY A 237 -11.66 -19.30 -17.00
C GLY A 237 -11.87 -18.88 -15.53
N ARG A 238 -12.54 -19.72 -14.74
CA ARG A 238 -13.33 -19.32 -13.56
C ARG A 238 -12.56 -18.84 -12.32
N SER A 239 -11.25 -19.08 -12.19
CA SER A 239 -10.53 -18.85 -10.92
C SER A 239 -9.74 -17.54 -10.81
N HIS A 240 -9.09 -17.06 -11.89
CA HIS A 240 -8.13 -15.95 -11.77
C HIS A 240 -8.79 -14.56 -11.71
N HIS A 241 -9.97 -14.38 -12.32
CA HIS A 241 -10.67 -13.10 -12.29
C HIS A 241 -11.23 -12.76 -10.90
N PHE A 242 -11.75 -13.75 -10.15
CA PHE A 242 -12.23 -13.54 -8.78
C PHE A 242 -11.09 -13.11 -7.85
N GLU A 243 -9.96 -13.80 -7.93
CA GLU A 243 -8.74 -13.50 -7.17
C GLU A 243 -8.28 -12.05 -7.38
N MET A 244 -8.23 -11.57 -8.63
CA MET A 244 -7.91 -10.18 -8.94
C MET A 244 -8.94 -9.17 -8.41
N ILE A 245 -10.24 -9.49 -8.45
CA ILE A 245 -11.29 -8.61 -7.92
C ILE A 245 -11.21 -8.52 -6.39
N ILE A 246 -11.02 -9.65 -5.70
CA ILE A 246 -10.81 -9.69 -4.24
C ILE A 246 -9.54 -8.91 -3.87
N GLN A 247 -8.47 -9.03 -4.67
CA GLN A 247 -7.25 -8.26 -4.47
C GLN A 247 -7.49 -6.74 -4.56
N LEU A 248 -8.20 -6.27 -5.58
CA LEU A 248 -8.51 -4.84 -5.73
C LEU A 248 -9.38 -4.32 -4.58
N LEU A 249 -10.41 -5.08 -4.17
CA LEU A 249 -11.25 -4.75 -3.03
C LEU A 249 -10.45 -4.70 -1.72
N ALA A 250 -9.55 -5.66 -1.49
CA ALA A 250 -8.70 -5.67 -0.30
C ALA A 250 -7.78 -4.44 -0.24
N ILE A 251 -7.17 -4.05 -1.37
CA ILE A 251 -6.33 -2.85 -1.45
C ILE A 251 -7.17 -1.61 -1.13
N MET A 252 -8.33 -1.45 -1.79
CA MET A 252 -9.23 -0.31 -1.56
C MET A 252 -9.62 -0.20 -0.08
N CYS A 253 -10.10 -1.30 0.52
CA CYS A 253 -10.52 -1.32 1.92
C CYS A 253 -9.37 -1.02 2.88
N VAL A 254 -8.22 -1.70 2.73
CA VAL A 254 -7.06 -1.51 3.62
C VAL A 254 -6.51 -0.09 3.51
N SER A 255 -6.29 0.43 2.29
CA SER A 255 -5.77 1.80 2.10
C SER A 255 -6.72 2.85 2.70
N CYS A 256 -8.03 2.74 2.45
CA CYS A 256 -9.01 3.67 2.99
C CYS A 256 -9.11 3.60 4.53
N ILE A 257 -9.19 2.40 5.12
CA ILE A 257 -9.33 2.23 6.58
C ILE A 257 -8.09 2.73 7.32
N CYS A 258 -6.90 2.51 6.76
CA CYS A 258 -5.63 2.87 7.40
C CYS A 258 -5.31 4.37 7.28
N TRP A 259 -5.44 4.96 6.10
CA TRP A 259 -5.04 6.36 5.86
C TRP A 259 -6.11 7.39 6.20
N SER A 260 -7.39 7.10 6.00
CA SER A 260 -8.45 8.10 6.20
C SER A 260 -8.49 8.67 7.62
N PRO A 261 -8.31 7.90 8.72
CA PRO A 261 -8.25 8.48 10.06
C PRO A 261 -7.21 9.60 10.16
N PHE A 262 -5.98 9.36 9.68
CA PHE A 262 -4.89 10.34 9.77
C PHE A 262 -5.14 11.58 8.92
N LEU A 263 -5.60 11.39 7.68
CA LEU A 263 -5.91 12.50 6.77
C LEU A 263 -7.12 13.32 7.24
N VAL A 264 -8.14 12.68 7.82
CA VAL A 264 -9.30 13.36 8.43
C VAL A 264 -8.87 14.17 9.64
N THR A 265 -8.07 13.59 10.56
CA THR A 265 -7.58 14.30 11.74
C THR A 265 -6.74 15.53 11.35
N MET A 266 -5.80 15.39 10.41
CA MET A 266 -4.99 16.53 9.96
C MET A 266 -5.82 17.60 9.22
N ALA A 267 -6.84 17.20 8.44
CA ALA A 267 -7.76 18.15 7.81
C ALA A 267 -8.61 18.89 8.85
N ARG A 268 -9.12 18.19 9.87
CA ARG A 268 -9.89 18.80 10.96
C ARG A 268 -9.07 19.79 11.75
N ILE A 269 -7.79 19.50 12.02
CA ILE A 269 -6.90 20.43 12.72
C ILE A 269 -6.60 21.67 11.84
N GLY A 270 -6.45 21.49 10.51
CA GLY A 270 -6.28 22.61 9.58
C GLY A 270 -7.53 23.48 9.36
N ILE A 271 -8.74 22.92 9.47
CA ILE A 271 -10.02 23.62 9.27
C ILE A 271 -10.52 24.32 10.55
N ASN A 272 -10.43 23.67 11.72
CA ASN A 272 -11.09 24.16 12.93
C ASN A 272 -10.25 25.23 13.66
N GLU A 273 -10.58 26.50 13.47
CA GLU A 273 -9.99 27.59 14.24
C GLU A 273 -10.31 27.46 15.74
N GLY A 274 -9.27 27.55 16.58
CA GLY A 274 -9.41 27.86 18.01
C GLY A 274 -10.11 26.83 18.91
N ARG A 275 -10.37 25.59 18.48
CA ARG A 275 -10.94 24.54 19.37
C ARG A 275 -10.18 23.22 19.30
N PRO A 276 -9.49 22.79 20.39
CA PRO A 276 -8.85 21.48 20.46
C PRO A 276 -9.92 20.37 20.63
N LYS A 277 -10.40 19.82 19.50
CA LYS A 277 -11.32 18.68 19.49
C LYS A 277 -10.63 17.31 19.38
N GLU A 278 -9.42 17.27 18.81
CA GLU A 278 -8.71 16.02 18.53
C GLU A 278 -7.66 15.76 19.62
N THR A 279 -7.92 14.78 20.48
CA THR A 279 -7.01 14.37 21.56
C THR A 279 -5.72 13.76 21.01
N CYS A 280 -4.59 13.93 21.72
CA CYS A 280 -3.32 13.30 21.36
C CYS A 280 -3.44 11.78 21.11
N GLU A 281 -4.22 11.07 21.92
CA GLU A 281 -4.50 9.64 21.72
C GLU A 281 -5.16 9.34 20.37
N THR A 282 -6.10 10.19 19.91
CA THR A 282 -6.72 10.06 18.58
C THR A 282 -5.70 10.27 17.46
N ILE A 283 -4.82 11.27 17.59
CA ILE A 283 -3.76 11.53 16.61
C ILE A 283 -2.76 10.35 16.56
N LEU A 284 -2.35 9.83 17.72
CA LEU A 284 -1.47 8.66 17.82
C LEU A 284 -2.13 7.39 17.25
N PHE A 285 -3.42 7.16 17.54
CA PHE A 285 -4.17 6.05 16.95
C PHE A 285 -4.24 6.18 15.42
N ALA A 286 -4.58 7.36 14.91
CA ALA A 286 -4.65 7.61 13.48
C ALA A 286 -3.29 7.44 12.78
N LEU A 287 -2.20 7.91 13.40
CA LEU A 287 -0.83 7.69 12.91
C LEU A 287 -0.48 6.20 12.88
N ARG A 288 -0.81 5.44 13.94
CA ARG A 288 -0.61 3.99 14.00
C ARG A 288 -1.40 3.27 12.90
N MET A 289 -2.65 3.68 12.63
CA MET A 289 -3.47 3.13 11.54
C MET A 289 -2.82 3.37 10.17
N ALA A 290 -2.25 4.56 9.92
CA ALA A 290 -1.50 4.82 8.69
C ALA A 290 -0.24 3.91 8.58
N THR A 291 0.50 3.71 9.67
CA THR A 291 1.65 2.78 9.72
C THR A 291 1.26 1.34 9.38
N TRP A 292 0.06 0.88 9.79
CA TRP A 292 -0.42 -0.46 9.40
C TRP A 292 -0.56 -0.64 7.89
N ASN A 293 -0.84 0.42 7.12
CA ASN A 293 -0.86 0.31 5.66
C ASN A 293 0.51 -0.04 5.08
N GLN A 294 1.58 0.66 5.50
CA GLN A 294 2.96 0.42 5.06
C GLN A 294 3.47 -1.00 5.41
N ILE A 295 2.90 -1.61 6.47
CA ILE A 295 3.18 -3.00 6.84
C ILE A 295 2.41 -3.98 5.93
N LEU A 296 1.14 -3.68 5.61
CA LEU A 296 0.22 -4.56 4.89
C LEU A 296 0.35 -4.48 3.36
N ASP A 297 0.67 -3.32 2.80
CA ASP A 297 0.70 -3.07 1.35
C ASP A 297 1.45 -4.14 0.54
N PRO A 298 2.71 -4.51 0.85
CA PRO A 298 3.38 -5.63 0.19
C PRO A 298 2.55 -6.92 0.18
N TRP A 299 1.88 -7.26 1.27
CA TRP A 299 1.08 -8.47 1.40
C TRP A 299 -0.21 -8.42 0.60
N VAL A 300 -0.91 -7.27 0.57
CA VAL A 300 -2.11 -7.14 -0.28
C VAL A 300 -1.73 -7.24 -1.77
N TYR A 301 -0.52 -6.86 -2.16
CA TYR A 301 0.00 -7.07 -3.52
C TYR A 301 0.54 -8.49 -3.81
N ILE A 302 1.15 -9.14 -2.81
CA ILE A 302 1.88 -10.42 -2.97
C ILE A 302 1.03 -11.65 -2.62
N LEU A 303 0.35 -11.68 -1.46
CA LEU A 303 -0.37 -12.87 -0.98
C LEU A 303 -1.49 -13.25 -1.93
N LEU A 304 -2.26 -12.27 -2.41
CA LEU A 304 -3.45 -12.48 -3.23
C LEU A 304 -3.15 -12.94 -4.67
N ARG A 305 -1.91 -13.38 -4.97
CA ARG A 305 -1.58 -14.15 -6.17
C ARG A 305 -1.53 -15.65 -5.88
N LYS A 306 -2.32 -16.44 -6.59
CA LYS A 306 -2.48 -17.91 -6.43
C LYS A 306 -1.16 -18.68 -6.35
N ALA A 307 -0.18 -18.29 -7.15
CA ALA A 307 1.13 -18.93 -7.19
C ALA A 307 1.94 -18.72 -5.89
N VAL A 308 1.75 -17.59 -5.21
CA VAL A 308 2.38 -17.29 -3.93
C VAL A 308 1.59 -17.95 -2.81
N LEU A 309 0.25 -17.80 -2.79
CA LEU A 309 -0.64 -18.52 -1.85
C LEU A 309 -0.41 -20.04 -1.87
N LYS A 310 -0.33 -20.68 -3.05
CA LYS A 310 -0.08 -22.13 -3.19
C LYS A 310 1.32 -22.54 -2.69
N ASN A 311 2.32 -21.68 -2.83
CA ASN A 311 3.68 -21.96 -2.36
C ASN A 311 3.84 -21.68 -0.86
N LEU A 312 3.28 -20.59 -0.34
CA LEU A 312 3.23 -20.31 1.09
C LEU A 312 2.44 -21.39 1.83
N TYR A 313 1.28 -21.81 1.31
CA TYR A 313 0.50 -22.91 1.87
C TYR A 313 1.30 -24.23 1.89
N LYS A 314 2.07 -24.53 0.84
CA LYS A 314 2.98 -25.70 0.84
C LYS A 314 4.10 -25.59 1.89
N ILE A 315 4.64 -24.39 2.11
CA ILE A 315 5.68 -24.14 3.11
C ILE A 315 5.09 -24.25 4.52
N THR A 316 3.94 -23.62 4.80
CA THR A 316 3.29 -23.71 6.11
C THR A 316 2.73 -25.10 6.40
N SER A 317 2.20 -25.83 5.40
CA SER A 317 1.84 -27.24 5.58
C SER A 317 3.06 -28.12 5.86
N GLY A 318 4.22 -27.77 5.30
CA GLY A 318 5.50 -28.43 5.60
C GLY A 318 6.01 -28.12 7.00
N CYS A 319 5.89 -26.88 7.48
CA CYS A 319 6.31 -26.47 8.82
C CYS A 319 5.36 -26.91 9.95
N CYS A 320 4.06 -27.10 9.66
CA CYS A 320 3.06 -27.49 10.67
C CYS A 320 2.69 -28.98 10.65
N GLY A 321 3.35 -29.82 9.85
CA GLY A 321 3.19 -31.28 9.90
C GLY A 321 1.78 -31.82 9.61
N VAL A 322 0.88 -31.01 9.02
CA VAL A 322 -0.49 -31.45 8.72
C VAL A 322 -0.46 -32.35 7.48
N HIS A 323 -0.44 -33.66 7.74
CA HIS A 323 -0.42 -34.67 6.70
C HIS A 323 -1.77 -34.73 5.96
N VAL A 324 -1.76 -34.22 4.73
CA VAL A 324 -2.60 -34.65 3.59
C VAL A 324 -4.10 -34.90 3.88
N ILE A 325 -4.93 -33.89 3.65
CA ILE A 325 -6.28 -34.13 3.08
C ILE A 325 -6.22 -33.83 1.58
N ASN A 326 -5.63 -34.80 0.89
CA ASN A 326 -5.93 -35.28 -0.46
C ASN A 326 -6.39 -34.24 -1.52
N LEU A 327 -5.46 -33.42 -2.00
CA LEU A 327 -5.65 -32.64 -3.24
C LEU A 327 -5.45 -33.46 -4.54
N HIS A 328 -5.54 -34.80 -4.47
CA HIS A 328 -5.43 -35.68 -5.65
C HIS A 328 -6.81 -36.12 -6.19
N MET A 329 -7.89 -35.91 -5.41
CA MET A 329 -9.25 -36.28 -5.80
C MET A 329 -9.91 -35.33 -6.82
N TRP A 330 -9.29 -34.18 -7.13
CA TRP A 330 -9.83 -33.19 -8.07
C TRP A 330 -9.29 -33.32 -9.51
N GLU A 331 -8.15 -33.97 -9.73
CA GLU A 331 -7.64 -34.24 -11.10
C GLU A 331 -8.18 -35.55 -11.69
N LEU A 332 -8.41 -36.60 -10.86
CA LEU A 332 -8.95 -37.87 -11.36
C LEU A 332 -10.43 -37.82 -11.79
N SER A 333 -11.24 -36.90 -11.25
CA SER A 333 -12.66 -36.78 -11.64
C SER A 333 -12.83 -36.17 -13.03
N SER A 334 -11.88 -35.34 -13.48
CA SER A 334 -11.83 -34.85 -14.87
C SER A 334 -11.39 -35.96 -15.83
N ILE A 335 -10.31 -36.68 -15.49
CA ILE A 335 -9.74 -37.72 -16.34
C ILE A 335 -10.68 -38.94 -16.49
N LYS A 336 -11.35 -39.36 -15.41
CA LYS A 336 -12.31 -40.49 -15.44
C LYS A 336 -13.56 -40.19 -16.26
N ASN A 337 -13.98 -38.92 -16.35
CA ASN A 337 -15.08 -38.50 -17.23
C ASN A 337 -14.63 -38.39 -18.70
N SER A 338 -13.41 -37.91 -18.98
CA SER A 338 -12.87 -37.91 -20.35
C SER A 338 -12.68 -39.33 -20.91
N LEU A 339 -12.17 -40.27 -20.10
CA LEU A 339 -12.05 -41.68 -20.50
C LEU A 339 -13.40 -42.39 -20.64
N LYS A 340 -14.41 -42.04 -19.83
CA LYS A 340 -15.76 -42.63 -19.97
C LYS A 340 -16.52 -42.08 -21.19
N VAL A 341 -16.19 -40.89 -21.69
CA VAL A 341 -16.74 -40.37 -22.96
C VAL A 341 -15.99 -40.94 -24.17
N ALA A 342 -14.67 -41.13 -24.09
CA ALA A 342 -13.89 -41.77 -25.16
C ALA A 342 -14.25 -43.26 -25.35
N ALA A 343 -14.41 -44.02 -24.25
CA ALA A 343 -14.69 -45.45 -24.27
C ALA A 343 -16.14 -45.83 -24.61
N ILE A 344 -16.99 -44.87 -25.02
CA ILE A 344 -18.37 -45.14 -25.51
C ILE A 344 -18.45 -45.00 -27.05
N SER A 345 -17.37 -44.56 -27.72
CA SER A 345 -17.33 -44.42 -29.19
C SER A 345 -16.81 -45.65 -29.94
N GLU A 346 -16.34 -46.69 -29.24
CA GLU A 346 -15.90 -47.95 -29.84
C GLU A 346 -16.51 -49.17 -29.14
N SER A 347 -17.72 -49.52 -29.55
CA SER A 347 -18.22 -50.88 -29.46
C SER A 347 -18.84 -51.26 -30.81
N PRO A 348 -18.48 -52.41 -31.41
CA PRO A 348 -18.82 -52.70 -32.79
C PRO A 348 -20.29 -53.08 -32.94
N VAL A 349 -20.99 -52.41 -33.86
CA VAL A 349 -22.30 -52.86 -34.33
C VAL A 349 -22.10 -54.19 -35.06
N SER A 350 -22.61 -55.27 -34.48
CA SER A 350 -22.67 -56.58 -35.12
C SER A 350 -23.65 -56.53 -36.30
N SER A 351 -23.12 -56.38 -37.50
CA SER A 351 -23.89 -56.41 -38.75
C SER A 351 -24.26 -57.85 -39.10
N LYS A 352 -25.52 -58.22 -38.89
CA LYS A 352 -26.09 -59.41 -39.54
C LYS A 352 -26.17 -59.17 -41.05
N GLN A 353 -25.67 -60.13 -41.83
CA GLN A 353 -25.94 -60.22 -43.26
C GLN A 353 -27.45 -60.35 -43.51
N ILE A 354 -27.93 -59.73 -44.59
CA ILE A 354 -28.90 -60.28 -45.55
C ILE A 354 -28.69 -59.57 -46.90
N ASN A 355 -29.06 -60.26 -47.97
CA ASN A 355 -28.56 -60.08 -49.34
C ASN A 355 -29.24 -58.99 -50.20
N GLN A 356 -28.51 -58.61 -51.27
CA GLN A 356 -28.99 -58.27 -52.62
C GLN A 356 -29.82 -56.98 -52.88
N GLN A 357 -29.16 -56.01 -53.53
CA GLN A 357 -29.38 -55.50 -54.92
C GLN A 357 -30.78 -55.63 -55.59
N PRO A 358 -31.14 -54.76 -56.59
CA PRO A 358 -30.23 -53.98 -57.46
C PRO A 358 -30.56 -52.48 -57.64
N LEU A 359 -29.86 -51.88 -58.63
CA LEU A 359 -29.62 -50.47 -58.90
C LEU A 359 -30.56 -49.88 -59.98
N SER A 360 -30.50 -48.54 -60.11
CA SER A 360 -30.58 -47.73 -61.36
C SER A 360 -31.89 -47.56 -62.15
N SER A 361 -32.40 -46.32 -62.10
CA SER A 361 -32.77 -45.43 -63.23
C SER A 361 -33.36 -45.99 -64.54
N MET A 362 -34.52 -45.42 -64.93
CA MET A 362 -34.60 -44.51 -66.09
C MET A 362 -35.91 -43.70 -66.07
N GLY A 363 -35.80 -42.38 -66.18
CA GLY A 363 -36.88 -41.49 -66.61
C GLY A 363 -36.59 -41.02 -68.04
N GLN A 364 -37.64 -40.66 -68.77
CA GLN A 364 -37.64 -40.32 -70.20
C GLN A 364 -36.77 -39.11 -70.57
#